data_AF-A0A2T6IYA3-F1
#
_entry.id   AF-A0A2T6IYA3-F1
#
_cell.length_a   1.000
_cell.length_b   1.000
_cell.length_c   1.000
_cell.angle_alpha   90.00
_cell.angle_beta   90.00
_cell.angle_gamma   90.00
#
_symmetry.space_group_name_H-M   'P 1'
#
loop_
_entity.id
_entity.type
_entity.pdbx_description
1 polymer ?
#
loop_
_entity_poly.entity_id
_entity_poly.type
_entity_poly.pdbx_seq_one_letter_code
_entity_poly.pdbx_strand_id
1 'polypeptide(L)'
;MSSFAGWTDLVDTRQRMEGLRCRQSAYVPPAMRPGAGSRVGKVGSARPSASDRRDAPPVSGRSPRGADDVLINAEHNMYFLVNIEGRKSGLPAEKDIREISIFPALTLINAAPVDLDVNLVPSSVDLKLKHLLASSLSGVEKLQQMQACPVLRATLLKQSTFYAYDVPPNRQLKMKLKFAKLESAGWSSTISDLMNTADEVVSRLLLPAKHFAPVELEVLRDSSEVASSLSFVKEKQLSVVISAPRCFIDRTGLGFLPVKDGLQYPVFDNQIILLGDSTLPEVNLLLPYTAASASSASQSRASRGHASYVQCSIDVPALGGFSHTTAITQDRCFSLCMNTEKIDPAETGGVLSRVVSLLPEYIISNFLHNTIYYRQYGTQGPAIEVKPNSSYPVYWSSADLPFAFQFRPGTTEGYAWSGPIIASEEFAGQNWLVLYNGISNSTPGISRHTRASNSSS
;
A
#
# COMPACT_ATOMS: atom_id res chain seq x y z
N MET A 1 44.64 -22.05 30.38
CA MET A 1 44.85 -21.57 28.99
C MET A 1 43.50 -21.29 28.37
N SER A 2 43.45 -20.20 27.62
CA SER A 2 42.32 -19.33 27.24
C SER A 2 41.00 -20.00 26.80
N SER A 3 39.91 -19.47 27.39
CA SER A 3 38.53 -19.53 26.92
C SER A 3 38.35 -18.75 25.61
N PHE A 4 37.77 -19.37 24.58
CA PHE A 4 37.21 -18.66 23.43
C PHE A 4 35.70 -18.91 23.36
N ALA A 5 34.97 -18.16 24.18
CA ALA A 5 33.58 -17.85 23.90
C ALA A 5 33.59 -16.63 22.97
N GLY A 6 33.23 -16.82 21.70
CA GLY A 6 33.16 -15.75 20.71
C GLY A 6 31.99 -14.82 20.98
N TRP A 7 32.17 -13.92 21.94
CA TRP A 7 31.51 -12.63 22.10
C TRP A 7 32.58 -11.67 22.64
N THR A 8 32.47 -10.39 22.27
CA THR A 8 33.33 -9.24 22.63
C THR A 8 34.59 -9.04 21.78
N ASP A 9 34.44 -8.30 20.68
CA ASP A 9 35.44 -7.28 20.40
C ASP A 9 35.19 -6.13 21.37
N LEU A 10 36.07 -6.01 22.36
CA LEU A 10 36.22 -4.80 23.17
C LEU A 10 36.18 -3.59 22.23
N VAL A 11 35.21 -2.71 22.45
CA VAL A 11 35.22 -1.39 21.83
C VAL A 11 36.43 -0.66 22.42
N ASP A 12 37.57 -0.68 21.71
CA ASP A 12 38.75 0.06 22.14
C ASP A 12 38.46 1.57 22.01
N THR A 13 38.14 2.18 23.15
CA THR A 13 37.78 3.60 23.26
C THR A 13 38.99 4.53 23.16
N ARG A 14 40.22 3.99 23.10
CA ARG A 14 41.47 4.75 23.07
C ARG A 14 41.84 5.31 21.70
N GLN A 15 41.25 4.80 20.62
CA GLN A 15 41.32 5.49 19.33
C GLN A 15 40.22 6.57 19.30
N ARG A 16 40.59 7.80 18.97
CA ARG A 16 39.62 8.84 18.56
C ARG A 16 38.85 8.27 17.38
N MET A 17 37.60 7.91 17.60
CA MET A 17 36.74 7.28 16.59
C MET A 17 35.43 8.03 16.55
N GLU A 18 35.48 9.16 15.87
CA GLU A 18 34.31 9.92 15.44
C GLU A 18 33.84 9.33 14.10
N GLY A 19 32.56 8.94 14.00
CA GLY A 19 31.93 8.50 12.74
C GLY A 19 31.10 7.22 12.80
N LEU A 20 30.25 7.04 11.78
CA LEU A 20 29.42 5.84 11.53
C LEU A 20 30.31 4.63 11.20
N ARG A 21 30.17 3.51 11.92
CA ARG A 21 30.90 2.25 11.62
C ARG A 21 29.95 1.08 11.37
N CYS A 22 30.24 0.29 10.34
CA CYS A 22 29.65 -1.03 10.13
C CYS A 22 30.45 -2.09 10.88
N ARG A 23 29.80 -2.94 11.68
CA ARG A 23 30.41 -4.16 12.23
C ARG A 23 29.66 -5.39 11.70
N GLN A 24 30.41 -6.37 11.22
CA GLN A 24 29.89 -7.65 10.72
C GLN A 24 30.01 -8.68 11.85
N SER A 25 28.92 -9.37 12.20
CA SER A 25 28.95 -10.46 13.18
C SER A 25 28.35 -11.71 12.54
N ALA A 26 29.15 -12.78 12.46
CA ALA A 26 28.70 -14.10 12.03
C ALA A 26 28.43 -14.95 13.28
N TYR A 27 27.20 -15.41 13.47
CA TYR A 27 26.90 -16.39 14.52
C TYR A 27 27.19 -17.79 14.00
N VAL A 28 28.15 -18.48 14.63
CA VAL A 28 28.44 -19.90 14.37
C VAL A 28 27.88 -20.74 15.52
N PRO A 29 26.89 -21.61 15.28
CA PRO A 29 26.35 -22.52 16.29
C PRO A 29 27.47 -23.33 16.96
N PRO A 30 27.39 -23.62 18.27
CA PRO A 30 28.44 -24.35 18.99
C PRO A 30 28.88 -25.67 18.36
N ALA A 31 27.94 -26.40 17.75
CA ALA A 31 28.20 -27.67 17.07
C ALA A 31 29.10 -27.55 15.83
N MET A 32 29.18 -26.36 15.23
CA MET A 32 29.93 -26.09 14.00
C MET A 32 31.26 -25.37 14.27
N ARG A 33 31.60 -25.16 15.54
CA ARG A 33 32.88 -24.57 15.93
C ARG A 33 34.01 -25.60 15.79
N PRO A 34 35.20 -25.21 15.30
CA PRO A 34 36.35 -26.10 15.26
C PRO A 34 36.65 -26.65 16.67
N GLY A 35 36.62 -27.97 16.82
CA GLY A 35 36.89 -28.65 18.10
C GLY A 35 35.68 -29.23 18.85
N ALA A 36 34.45 -29.06 18.36
CA ALA A 36 33.25 -29.63 18.99
C ALA A 36 33.17 -31.18 18.95
N GLY A 37 34.06 -31.84 18.21
CA GLY A 37 34.09 -33.30 18.04
C GLY A 37 34.95 -34.09 19.05
N SER A 38 35.54 -33.47 20.08
CA SER A 38 36.41 -34.20 21.02
C SER A 38 36.12 -33.84 22.46
N ARG A 39 35.11 -34.51 23.04
CA ARG A 39 35.01 -34.88 24.47
C ARG A 39 33.63 -35.49 24.75
N VAL A 40 33.45 -36.75 24.40
CA VAL A 40 32.54 -37.62 25.15
C VAL A 40 33.39 -38.76 25.69
N GLY A 41 33.66 -38.69 27.00
CA GLY A 41 34.51 -39.63 27.72
C GLY A 41 33.95 -41.04 27.70
N LYS A 42 34.79 -42.00 27.34
CA LYS A 42 34.59 -43.42 27.63
C LYS A 42 35.06 -43.68 29.06
N VAL A 43 34.13 -44.03 29.94
CA VAL A 43 34.40 -44.68 31.23
C VAL A 43 33.65 -46.01 31.25
N GLY A 44 34.38 -47.09 31.54
CA GLY A 44 33.82 -48.26 32.25
C GLY A 44 33.42 -49.52 31.46
N SER A 45 34.38 -50.43 31.30
CA SER A 45 34.33 -51.88 31.58
C SER A 45 33.09 -52.75 31.24
N ALA A 46 33.25 -53.75 30.36
CA ALA A 46 33.29 -55.19 30.70
C ALA A 46 33.39 -56.07 29.42
N ARG A 47 34.08 -57.21 29.53
CA ARG A 47 34.41 -58.19 28.46
C ARG A 47 33.68 -59.55 28.76
N PRO A 48 33.82 -60.62 27.95
CA PRO A 48 32.86 -61.09 26.94
C PRO A 48 32.26 -62.49 27.22
N SER A 49 31.32 -62.97 26.39
CA SER A 49 31.08 -64.41 26.20
C SER A 49 30.45 -64.70 24.83
N ALA A 50 30.77 -65.89 24.29
CA ALA A 50 30.64 -66.33 22.90
C ALA A 50 29.54 -67.39 22.69
N SER A 51 29.35 -67.77 21.42
CA SER A 51 28.35 -68.69 20.78
C SER A 51 27.08 -67.96 20.31
N ASP A 52 26.65 -67.99 19.05
CA ASP A 52 26.69 -69.08 18.06
C ASP A 52 26.87 -68.64 16.59
N ARG A 53 27.44 -69.56 15.81
CA ARG A 53 27.56 -69.63 14.33
C ARG A 53 26.16 -69.89 13.73
N ARG A 54 25.73 -69.47 12.53
CA ARG A 54 26.22 -69.59 11.14
C ARG A 54 25.08 -68.93 10.29
N ASP A 55 25.30 -67.99 9.39
CA ASP A 55 25.44 -68.23 7.94
C ASP A 55 25.87 -66.95 7.20
N ALA A 56 26.83 -67.08 6.28
CA ALA A 56 27.27 -66.15 5.22
C ALA A 56 28.08 -66.99 4.19
N PRO A 57 28.47 -66.55 2.96
CA PRO A 57 28.39 -65.23 2.27
C PRO A 57 27.97 -65.39 0.74
N PRO A 58 28.20 -64.48 -0.27
CA PRO A 58 29.09 -63.30 -0.31
C PRO A 58 28.67 -62.00 -1.06
N VAL A 59 29.22 -60.90 -0.53
CA VAL A 59 30.01 -59.81 -1.16
C VAL A 59 29.55 -59.19 -2.50
N SER A 60 29.04 -57.95 -2.42
CA SER A 60 29.59 -56.72 -3.05
C SER A 60 28.72 -55.54 -2.60
N GLY A 61 29.14 -54.37 -2.14
CA GLY A 61 30.42 -53.72 -1.96
C GLY A 61 30.11 -52.26 -1.56
N ARG A 62 30.87 -51.73 -0.60
CA ARG A 62 31.01 -50.32 -0.17
C ARG A 62 29.99 -49.67 0.80
N SER A 63 30.61 -49.16 1.86
CA SER A 63 30.20 -48.34 3.01
C SER A 63 29.34 -47.09 2.76
N PRO A 64 28.77 -46.51 3.84
CA PRO A 64 27.68 -45.53 3.80
C PRO A 64 28.18 -44.08 3.63
N ARG A 65 27.48 -43.32 2.80
CA ARG A 65 27.50 -41.86 2.68
C ARG A 65 26.05 -41.43 2.36
N GLY A 66 25.46 -40.38 2.92
CA GLY A 66 26.02 -39.33 3.75
C GLY A 66 24.94 -38.73 4.66
N ALA A 67 25.41 -38.25 5.80
CA ALA A 67 24.68 -37.39 6.72
C ALA A 67 24.83 -35.92 6.30
N ASP A 68 24.75 -35.62 5.00
CA ASP A 68 25.10 -34.31 4.43
C ASP A 68 23.91 -33.50 3.92
N ASP A 69 22.66 -33.95 4.08
CA ASP A 69 21.54 -33.36 3.33
C ASP A 69 20.55 -32.50 4.14
N VAL A 70 20.87 -32.06 5.38
CA VAL A 70 19.87 -31.33 6.21
C VAL A 70 20.32 -30.03 6.91
N LEU A 71 21.60 -29.61 6.95
CA LEU A 71 22.02 -28.62 7.97
C LEU A 71 22.62 -27.27 7.49
N ILE A 72 22.38 -26.84 6.24
CA ILE A 72 22.98 -25.61 5.68
C ILE A 72 22.04 -24.36 5.75
N ASN A 73 20.80 -24.49 6.22
CA ASN A 73 19.86 -23.36 6.34
C ASN A 73 20.05 -22.46 7.59
N ALA A 74 21.10 -22.66 8.40
CA ALA A 74 21.17 -22.09 9.76
C ALA A 74 22.20 -20.95 9.97
N GLU A 75 22.92 -20.50 8.94
CA GLU A 75 23.95 -19.47 9.08
C GLU A 75 23.57 -18.18 8.35
N HIS A 76 23.26 -17.13 9.11
CA HIS A 76 22.97 -15.78 8.59
C HIS A 76 23.95 -14.77 9.19
N ASN A 77 24.58 -13.97 8.32
CA ASN A 77 25.42 -12.86 8.76
C ASN A 77 24.50 -11.68 9.06
N MET A 78 24.54 -11.17 10.29
CA MET A 78 23.80 -9.97 10.65
C MET A 78 24.72 -8.75 10.58
N TYR A 79 24.23 -7.71 9.92
CA TYR A 79 24.83 -6.39 9.84
C TYR A 79 24.08 -5.42 10.75
N PHE A 80 24.81 -4.50 11.36
CA PHE A 80 24.24 -3.43 12.19
C PHE A 80 24.88 -2.10 11.82
N LEU A 81 24.10 -1.03 11.95
CA LEU A 81 24.61 0.32 11.88
C LEU A 81 24.93 0.81 13.29
N VAL A 82 26.18 1.16 13.55
CA VAL A 82 26.61 1.65 14.86
C VAL A 82 26.95 3.14 14.76
N ASN A 83 26.26 3.94 15.56
CA ASN A 83 26.48 5.37 15.73
C ASN A 83 27.06 5.62 17.13
N ILE A 84 28.13 6.42 17.21
CA ILE A 84 28.83 6.73 18.45
C ILE A 84 28.92 8.25 18.58
N GLU A 85 28.32 8.80 19.64
CA GLU A 85 28.27 10.23 19.91
C GLU A 85 29.00 10.55 21.21
N GLY A 86 29.93 11.50 21.16
CA GLY A 86 30.56 12.03 22.36
C GLY A 86 29.72 13.16 22.96
N ARG A 87 29.43 13.09 24.25
CA ARG A 87 28.89 14.21 25.02
C ARG A 87 29.95 14.71 26.00
N LYS A 88 30.31 16.00 25.87
CA LYS A 88 31.13 16.67 26.88
C LYS A 88 30.26 16.96 28.09
N SER A 89 30.61 16.39 29.23
CA SER A 89 29.96 16.75 30.50
C SER A 89 30.37 18.16 30.91
N GLY A 90 29.43 18.91 31.50
CA GLY A 90 29.70 20.19 32.15
C GLY A 90 30.36 20.05 33.53
N LEU A 91 30.47 18.82 34.05
CA LEU A 91 31.05 18.56 35.36
C LEU A 91 32.53 18.15 35.24
N PRO A 92 33.45 18.82 35.96
CA PRO A 92 34.90 18.61 35.83
C PRO A 92 35.39 17.21 36.26
N ALA A 93 34.52 16.38 36.85
CA ALA A 93 34.84 15.02 37.30
C ALA A 93 34.29 13.90 36.37
N GLU A 94 33.49 14.23 35.35
CA GLU A 94 32.94 13.23 34.45
C GLU A 94 33.84 13.04 33.22
N LYS A 95 34.36 11.81 33.07
CA LYS A 95 35.05 11.33 31.85
C LYS A 95 34.13 11.51 30.64
N ASP A 96 34.71 11.81 29.48
CA ASP A 96 34.02 11.87 28.17
C ASP A 96 32.99 10.72 28.04
N ILE A 97 31.71 11.06 28.13
CA ILE A 97 30.62 10.09 28.01
C ILE A 97 30.39 9.87 26.52
N ARG A 98 30.42 8.61 26.07
CA ARG A 98 30.05 8.22 24.71
C ARG A 98 28.71 7.49 24.72
N GLU A 99 27.76 8.00 23.97
CA GLU A 99 26.50 7.33 23.68
C GLU A 99 26.69 6.44 22.45
N ILE A 100 26.36 5.14 22.57
CA ILE A 100 26.48 4.16 21.48
C ILE A 100 25.08 3.70 21.12
N SER A 101 24.65 4.01 19.90
CA SER A 101 23.36 3.59 19.34
C SER A 101 23.59 2.52 18.28
N ILE A 102 22.86 1.41 18.40
CA ILE A 102 22.91 0.28 17.46
C ILE A 102 21.56 0.18 16.77
N PHE A 103 21.57 0.32 15.46
CA PHE A 103 20.39 0.24 14.60
C PHE A 103 20.43 -1.03 13.72
N PRO A 104 19.28 -1.49 13.19
CA PRO A 104 19.25 -2.42 12.07
C PRO A 104 20.11 -1.92 10.91
N ALA A 105 20.57 -2.83 10.04
CA ALA A 105 21.36 -2.41 8.89
C ALA A 105 20.57 -1.52 7.93
N LEU A 106 19.30 -1.85 7.74
CA LEU A 106 18.35 -1.07 6.97
C LEU A 106 16.94 -1.31 7.54
N THR A 107 16.14 -0.25 7.63
CA THR A 107 14.73 -0.33 8.03
C THR A 107 13.87 -0.03 6.82
N LEU A 108 13.12 -1.03 6.36
CA LEU A 108 12.17 -0.89 5.27
C LEU A 108 10.77 -0.70 5.86
N ILE A 109 10.08 0.35 5.47
CA ILE A 109 8.72 0.64 5.92
C ILE A 109 7.82 0.56 4.70
N ASN A 110 6.92 -0.43 4.68
CA ASN A 110 5.88 -0.51 3.66
C ASN A 110 4.65 0.23 4.17
N ALA A 111 4.50 1.47 3.75
CA ALA A 111 3.34 2.32 4.01
C ALA A 111 2.22 2.13 2.97
N ALA A 112 2.46 1.39 1.89
CA ALA A 112 1.43 1.09 0.91
C ALA A 112 0.36 0.14 1.51
N PRO A 113 -0.91 0.24 1.06
CA PRO A 113 -2.00 -0.63 1.55
C PRO A 113 -1.93 -2.06 1.00
N VAL A 114 -0.80 -2.47 0.42
CA VAL A 114 -0.60 -3.74 -0.28
C VAL A 114 0.72 -4.38 0.09
N ASP A 115 0.80 -5.72 -0.03
CA ASP A 115 2.03 -6.46 0.22
C ASP A 115 2.99 -6.33 -0.98
N LEU A 116 4.27 -6.10 -0.69
CA LEU A 116 5.31 -5.84 -1.69
C LEU A 116 6.47 -6.82 -1.54
N ASP A 117 6.87 -7.44 -2.65
CA ASP A 117 8.15 -8.14 -2.71
C ASP A 117 9.26 -7.13 -2.97
N VAL A 118 10.32 -7.22 -2.15
CA VAL A 118 11.54 -6.42 -2.28
C VAL A 118 12.72 -7.31 -2.61
N ASN A 119 13.57 -6.85 -3.52
CA ASN A 119 14.85 -7.47 -3.83
C ASN A 119 15.96 -6.43 -3.74
N LEU A 120 16.89 -6.62 -2.79
CA LEU A 120 18.08 -5.79 -2.60
C LEU A 120 19.34 -6.57 -2.98
N VAL A 121 20.18 -5.95 -3.80
CA VAL A 121 21.43 -6.54 -4.27
C VAL A 121 22.54 -5.49 -4.24
N PRO A 122 23.74 -5.76 -3.70
CA PRO A 122 24.86 -4.85 -3.76
C PRO A 122 25.28 -4.60 -5.21
N SER A 123 25.60 -3.35 -5.54
CA SER A 123 25.95 -2.96 -6.92
C SER A 123 27.18 -3.68 -7.49
N SER A 124 28.05 -4.21 -6.63
CA SER A 124 29.27 -4.95 -7.01
C SER A 124 29.05 -6.38 -7.50
N VAL A 125 27.81 -6.90 -7.47
CA VAL A 125 27.51 -8.33 -7.70
C VAL A 125 27.19 -8.68 -9.17
N ASP A 126 27.08 -7.70 -10.06
CA ASP A 126 26.51 -7.84 -11.41
C ASP A 126 27.18 -8.86 -12.36
N LEU A 127 28.40 -9.35 -12.06
CA LEU A 127 29.17 -10.20 -12.98
C LEU A 127 29.52 -11.60 -12.47
N LYS A 128 29.30 -11.93 -11.20
CA LYS A 128 29.79 -13.21 -10.62
C LYS A 128 28.72 -14.26 -10.34
N LEU A 129 27.45 -13.88 -10.20
CA LEU A 129 26.43 -14.80 -9.65
C LEU A 129 26.12 -16.02 -10.54
N LYS A 130 26.13 -15.88 -11.87
CA LYS A 130 25.82 -16.98 -12.82
C LYS A 130 26.92 -18.04 -12.90
N HIS A 131 28.18 -17.67 -12.68
CA HIS A 131 29.32 -18.59 -12.76
C HIS A 131 29.58 -19.30 -11.41
N LEU A 132 29.04 -18.77 -10.31
CA LEU A 132 29.24 -19.27 -8.94
C LEU A 132 28.18 -20.27 -8.49
N LEU A 133 26.97 -20.24 -9.05
CA LEU A 133 25.90 -21.21 -8.73
C LEU A 133 26.09 -22.59 -9.40
N ALA A 134 27.07 -22.71 -10.31
CA ALA A 134 27.33 -23.93 -11.08
C ALA A 134 28.42 -24.83 -10.47
N SER A 135 29.10 -24.41 -9.40
CA SER A 135 30.25 -25.14 -8.83
C SER A 135 29.92 -25.88 -7.53
N SER A 136 30.37 -27.13 -7.43
CA SER A 136 30.33 -27.97 -6.22
C SER A 136 31.37 -27.48 -5.20
N LEU A 137 31.04 -26.42 -4.46
CA LEU A 137 31.94 -25.80 -3.48
C LEU A 137 31.81 -26.43 -2.09
N SER A 138 32.92 -26.44 -1.35
CA SER A 138 32.95 -26.88 0.04
C SER A 138 32.19 -25.89 0.96
N GLY A 139 31.77 -26.34 2.15
CA GLY A 139 30.96 -25.53 3.08
C GLY A 139 31.58 -24.16 3.42
N VAL A 140 32.90 -24.11 3.62
CA VAL A 140 33.63 -22.86 3.95
C VAL A 140 33.73 -21.92 2.75
N GLU A 141 33.99 -22.45 1.55
CA GLU A 141 34.05 -21.66 0.32
C GLU A 141 32.68 -21.07 -0.01
N LYS A 142 31.61 -21.85 0.17
CA LYS A 142 30.22 -21.41 -0.01
C LYS A 142 29.84 -20.28 0.96
N LEU A 143 30.32 -20.35 2.21
CA LEU A 143 30.14 -19.33 3.25
C LEU A 143 30.88 -18.03 2.89
N GLN A 144 32.13 -18.14 2.44
CA GLN A 144 32.92 -17.00 1.94
C GLN A 144 32.29 -16.37 0.68
N GLN A 145 31.60 -17.18 -0.14
CA GLN A 145 30.88 -16.75 -1.33
C GLN A 145 29.58 -16.01 -1.01
N MET A 146 28.80 -16.51 -0.05
CA MET A 146 27.60 -15.82 0.45
C MET A 146 27.96 -14.48 1.08
N GLN A 147 29.09 -14.40 1.78
CA GLN A 147 29.63 -13.13 2.29
C GLN A 147 30.01 -12.14 1.17
N ALA A 148 30.29 -12.63 -0.05
CA ALA A 148 30.64 -11.80 -1.20
C ALA A 148 29.42 -11.26 -1.97
N CYS A 149 28.24 -11.87 -1.83
CA CYS A 149 27.02 -11.50 -2.55
C CYS A 149 25.77 -11.50 -1.62
N PRO A 150 25.73 -10.63 -0.59
CA PRO A 150 24.54 -10.55 0.26
C PRO A 150 23.34 -10.10 -0.58
N VAL A 151 22.26 -10.86 -0.62
CA VAL A 151 21.03 -10.52 -1.34
C VAL A 151 19.86 -10.65 -0.37
N LEU A 152 19.05 -9.61 -0.25
CA LEU A 152 17.78 -9.69 0.49
C LEU A 152 16.65 -9.90 -0.50
N ARG A 153 15.87 -10.96 -0.31
CA ARG A 153 14.55 -11.13 -0.90
C ARG A 153 13.55 -11.34 0.21
N ALA A 154 12.60 -10.44 0.31
CA ALA A 154 11.60 -10.47 1.36
C ALA A 154 10.24 -10.00 0.82
N THR A 155 9.18 -10.41 1.49
CA THR A 155 7.84 -9.86 1.30
C THR A 155 7.55 -8.92 2.46
N LEU A 156 7.36 -7.65 2.15
CA LEU A 156 6.94 -6.62 3.07
C LEU A 156 5.41 -6.65 3.15
N LEU A 157 4.87 -6.92 4.33
CA LEU A 157 3.43 -6.88 4.55
C LEU A 157 2.93 -5.44 4.43
N LYS A 158 1.66 -5.25 4.06
CA LYS A 158 1.02 -3.94 4.04
C LYS A 158 1.11 -3.25 5.41
N GLN A 159 1.37 -1.94 5.41
CA GLN A 159 1.48 -1.13 6.63
C GLN A 159 2.43 -1.75 7.69
N SER A 160 3.61 -2.20 7.26
CA SER A 160 4.56 -2.89 8.14
C SER A 160 5.94 -2.25 8.16
N THR A 161 6.68 -2.54 9.23
CA THR A 161 8.10 -2.20 9.36
C THR A 161 8.92 -3.49 9.35
N PHE A 162 9.95 -3.53 8.52
CA PHE A 162 10.83 -4.67 8.33
C PHE A 162 12.28 -4.26 8.61
N TYR A 163 12.91 -4.93 9.57
CA TYR A 163 14.31 -4.71 9.92
C TYR A 163 15.19 -5.69 9.15
N ALA A 164 15.94 -5.16 8.19
CA ALA A 164 16.89 -5.95 7.40
C ALA A 164 18.26 -5.97 8.09
N TYR A 165 18.77 -7.18 8.29
CA TYR A 165 20.11 -7.42 8.83
C TYR A 165 21.03 -8.14 7.83
N ASP A 166 20.51 -8.59 6.68
CA ASP A 166 21.27 -9.41 5.71
C ASP A 166 21.99 -8.59 4.64
N VAL A 167 21.87 -7.26 4.68
CA VAL A 167 22.52 -6.32 3.74
C VAL A 167 23.46 -5.36 4.44
N PRO A 168 24.63 -5.03 3.87
CA PRO A 168 25.59 -4.13 4.49
C PRO A 168 25.13 -2.64 4.37
N PRO A 169 25.16 -1.85 5.47
CA PRO A 169 24.65 -0.46 5.51
C PRO A 169 25.42 0.53 4.61
N ASN A 170 26.72 0.31 4.40
CA ASN A 170 27.63 1.25 3.73
C ASN A 170 28.00 0.82 2.30
N ARG A 171 27.17 0.02 1.63
CA ARG A 171 27.38 -0.32 0.22
C ARG A 171 26.24 0.23 -0.62
N GLN A 172 26.54 0.54 -1.87
CA GLN A 172 25.50 0.83 -2.85
C GLN A 172 24.61 -0.40 -3.01
N LEU A 173 23.33 -0.23 -2.69
CA LEU A 173 22.32 -1.26 -2.80
C LEU A 173 21.41 -0.91 -3.98
N LYS A 174 21.25 -1.87 -4.90
CA LYS A 174 20.23 -1.84 -5.93
C LYS A 174 18.94 -2.38 -5.36
N MET A 175 17.83 -1.70 -5.64
CA MET A 175 16.50 -2.10 -5.17
C MET A 175 15.54 -2.30 -6.35
N LYS A 176 14.72 -3.34 -6.24
CA LYS A 176 13.54 -3.57 -7.08
C LYS A 176 12.34 -3.94 -6.22
N LEU A 177 11.16 -3.54 -6.69
CA LEU A 177 9.88 -3.81 -6.07
C LEU A 177 8.95 -4.57 -7.01
N LYS A 178 8.03 -5.35 -6.44
CA LYS A 178 6.96 -6.04 -7.15
C LYS A 178 5.75 -6.18 -6.20
N PHE A 179 4.53 -6.20 -6.72
CA PHE A 179 3.37 -6.58 -5.91
C PHE A 179 3.40 -8.08 -5.57
N ALA A 180 3.38 -8.41 -4.28
CA ALA A 180 3.55 -9.80 -3.82
C ALA A 180 2.35 -10.68 -4.15
N LYS A 181 1.13 -10.13 -3.99
CA LYS A 181 -0.13 -10.87 -4.17
C LYS A 181 -0.68 -10.84 -5.60
N LEU A 182 -0.09 -10.06 -6.49
CA LEU A 182 -0.55 -9.95 -7.88
C LEU A 182 0.28 -10.88 -8.77
N GLU A 183 -0.31 -11.99 -9.20
CA GLU A 183 0.38 -13.03 -9.99
C GLU A 183 1.01 -12.47 -11.28
N SER A 184 0.33 -11.52 -11.92
CA SER A 184 0.77 -10.87 -13.16
C SER A 184 1.82 -9.78 -12.94
N ALA A 185 2.21 -9.47 -11.70
CA ALA A 185 3.13 -8.38 -11.43
C ALA A 185 4.57 -8.69 -11.88
N GLY A 186 5.18 -7.70 -12.54
CA GLY A 186 6.59 -7.67 -12.88
C GLY A 186 7.40 -6.88 -11.85
N TRP A 187 8.73 -7.01 -11.94
CA TRP A 187 9.64 -6.17 -11.16
C TRP A 187 9.71 -4.75 -11.74
N SER A 188 9.81 -3.76 -10.86
CA SER A 188 10.06 -2.36 -11.21
C SER A 188 11.38 -2.14 -11.96
N SER A 189 11.56 -0.93 -12.48
CA SER A 189 12.90 -0.42 -12.79
C SER A 189 13.81 -0.48 -11.55
N THR A 190 15.12 -0.55 -11.78
CA THR A 190 16.11 -0.65 -10.70
C THR A 190 16.39 0.73 -10.13
N ILE A 191 16.22 0.91 -8.82
CA ILE A 191 16.89 2.00 -8.11
C ILE A 191 18.35 1.58 -7.95
N SER A 192 19.27 2.28 -8.62
CA SER A 192 20.67 1.87 -8.74
C SER A 192 21.49 2.08 -7.47
N ASP A 193 21.12 3.08 -6.67
CA ASP A 193 21.76 3.37 -5.39
C ASP A 193 20.71 3.85 -4.38
N LEU A 194 20.25 2.90 -3.55
CA LEU A 194 19.28 3.16 -2.50
C LEU A 194 19.83 4.07 -1.40
N MET A 195 21.15 4.11 -1.23
CA MET A 195 21.81 4.78 -0.09
C MET A 195 22.27 6.21 -0.42
N ASN A 196 22.30 6.58 -1.70
CA ASN A 196 22.65 7.93 -2.12
C ASN A 196 21.41 8.82 -2.20
N THR A 197 21.36 9.85 -1.36
CA THR A 197 20.28 10.86 -1.30
C THR A 197 20.69 12.22 -1.87
N ALA A 198 21.90 12.34 -2.44
CA ALA A 198 22.43 13.63 -2.90
C ALA A 198 21.67 14.22 -4.10
N ASP A 199 21.16 13.38 -5.00
CA ASP A 199 20.50 13.82 -6.23
C ASP A 199 18.97 13.86 -6.10
N GLU A 200 18.38 12.85 -5.45
CA GLU A 200 16.95 12.71 -5.30
C GLU A 200 16.64 11.99 -3.98
N VAL A 201 15.73 12.53 -3.18
CA VAL A 201 15.34 11.93 -1.88
C VAL A 201 14.19 10.92 -2.07
N VAL A 202 13.31 11.19 -3.04
CA VAL A 202 12.13 10.37 -3.36
C VAL A 202 12.23 9.86 -4.78
N SER A 203 12.27 8.54 -4.99
CA SER A 203 12.19 7.96 -6.34
C SER A 203 10.80 7.44 -6.64
N ARG A 204 10.27 7.77 -7.83
CA ARG A 204 8.99 7.24 -8.34
C ARG A 204 9.23 6.02 -9.23
N LEU A 205 8.47 4.97 -8.98
CA LEU A 205 8.56 3.71 -9.70
C LEU A 205 7.19 3.34 -10.27
N LEU A 206 7.13 3.08 -11.58
CA LEU A 206 5.98 2.44 -12.20
C LEU A 206 6.15 0.93 -12.16
N LEU A 207 5.33 0.25 -11.36
CA LEU A 207 5.31 -1.20 -11.26
C LEU A 207 4.47 -1.78 -12.40
N PRO A 208 5.08 -2.60 -13.28
CA PRO A 208 4.35 -3.22 -14.38
C PRO A 208 3.55 -4.42 -13.87
N ALA A 209 2.40 -4.66 -14.48
CA ALA A 209 1.65 -5.91 -14.31
C ALA A 209 1.02 -6.32 -15.63
N LYS A 210 1.10 -7.61 -15.97
CA LYS A 210 0.56 -8.12 -17.23
C LYS A 210 -0.95 -7.90 -17.26
N HIS A 211 -1.46 -7.34 -18.35
CA HIS A 211 -2.89 -7.01 -18.56
C HIS A 211 -3.45 -5.90 -17.67
N PHE A 212 -2.61 -5.18 -16.93
CA PHE A 212 -3.02 -4.04 -16.10
C PHE A 212 -2.22 -2.78 -16.45
N ALA A 213 -2.80 -1.63 -16.13
CA ALA A 213 -2.10 -0.35 -16.18
C ALA A 213 -0.97 -0.31 -15.13
N PRO A 214 0.20 0.31 -15.44
CA PRO A 214 1.29 0.44 -14.48
C PRO A 214 0.92 1.32 -13.29
N VAL A 215 1.20 0.85 -12.08
CA VAL A 215 0.91 1.54 -10.80
C VAL A 215 2.14 2.28 -10.31
N GLU A 216 1.97 3.50 -9.79
CA GLU A 216 3.07 4.26 -9.20
C GLU A 216 3.27 3.92 -7.72
N LEU A 217 4.53 3.74 -7.32
CA LEU A 217 4.98 3.74 -5.93
C LEU A 217 6.08 4.79 -5.75
N GLU A 218 6.18 5.36 -4.56
CA GLU A 218 7.25 6.27 -4.17
C GLU A 218 8.15 5.62 -3.12
N VAL A 219 9.46 5.85 -3.24
CA VAL A 219 10.48 5.36 -2.31
C VAL A 219 11.22 6.56 -1.71
N LEU A 220 10.89 6.90 -0.48
CA LEU A 220 11.52 7.96 0.32
C LEU A 220 12.72 7.40 1.09
N ARG A 221 13.84 8.11 1.04
CA ARG A 221 15.14 7.69 1.61
C ARG A 221 15.68 8.62 2.70
N ASP A 222 14.90 9.59 3.17
CA ASP A 222 15.34 10.54 4.21
C ASP A 222 14.76 10.20 5.58
N SER A 223 15.59 9.62 6.44
CA SER A 223 15.23 9.29 7.82
C SER A 223 14.88 10.50 8.68
N SER A 224 15.31 11.71 8.31
CA SER A 224 15.01 12.95 9.05
C SER A 224 13.54 13.34 8.87
N GLU A 225 13.05 13.30 7.63
CA GLU A 225 11.63 13.49 7.32
C GLU A 225 10.77 12.42 7.99
N VAL A 226 11.22 11.16 7.93
CA VAL A 226 10.51 10.02 8.51
C VAL A 226 10.45 10.10 10.04
N ALA A 227 11.54 10.48 10.71
CA ALA A 227 11.61 10.55 12.18
C ALA A 227 10.63 11.58 12.78
N SER A 228 10.24 12.60 12.02
CA SER A 228 9.22 13.57 12.44
C SER A 228 7.82 12.94 12.51
N SER A 229 7.55 11.95 11.66
CA SER A 229 6.24 11.29 11.52
C SER A 229 6.19 9.95 12.26
N LEU A 230 7.33 9.25 12.37
CA LEU A 230 7.46 7.93 12.99
C LEU A 230 8.45 7.98 14.15
N SER A 231 7.92 8.04 15.38
CA SER A 231 8.73 8.19 16.61
C SER A 231 9.74 7.06 16.87
N PHE A 232 9.52 5.88 16.27
CA PHE A 232 10.40 4.73 16.38
C PHE A 232 11.61 4.78 15.42
N VAL A 233 11.59 5.68 14.43
CA VAL A 233 12.72 5.95 13.54
C VAL A 233 13.55 7.09 14.11
N LYS A 234 14.88 6.95 14.07
CA LYS A 234 15.82 8.02 14.48
C LYS A 234 16.49 8.63 13.25
N GLU A 235 16.82 9.91 13.31
CA GLU A 235 17.44 10.64 12.18
C GLU A 235 18.73 9.97 11.65
N LYS A 236 19.51 9.32 12.52
CA LYS A 236 20.77 8.64 12.16
C LYS A 236 20.62 7.17 11.76
N GLN A 237 19.39 6.65 11.79
CA GLN A 237 19.06 5.32 11.29
C GLN A 237 19.00 5.34 9.78
N LEU A 238 19.30 4.22 9.12
CA LEU A 238 19.02 4.06 7.69
C LEU A 238 17.60 3.51 7.53
N SER A 239 16.72 4.33 6.97
CA SER A 239 15.32 3.99 6.76
C SER A 239 14.87 4.33 5.34
N VAL A 240 13.98 3.50 4.81
CA VAL A 240 13.37 3.68 3.51
C VAL A 240 11.88 3.45 3.65
N VAL A 241 11.08 4.38 3.18
CA VAL A 241 9.62 4.30 3.19
C VAL A 241 9.12 4.10 1.77
N ILE A 242 8.30 3.08 1.58
CA ILE A 242 7.65 2.76 0.31
C ILE A 242 6.17 3.07 0.47
N SER A 243 5.63 3.96 -0.36
CA SER A 243 4.22 4.36 -0.29
C SER A 243 3.58 4.38 -1.68
N ALA A 244 2.25 4.43 -1.71
CA ALA A 244 1.49 4.68 -2.93
C ALA A 244 0.94 6.12 -2.90
N PRO A 245 1.27 6.98 -3.89
CA PRO A 245 0.94 8.40 -3.82
C PRO A 245 -0.56 8.67 -3.97
N ARG A 246 -1.28 7.83 -4.73
CA ARG A 246 -2.71 8.00 -5.01
C ARG A 246 -3.47 6.68 -4.89
N CYS A 247 -4.41 6.63 -3.95
CA CYS A 247 -5.34 5.52 -3.75
C CYS A 247 -6.74 5.94 -4.20
N PHE A 248 -7.24 5.37 -5.28
CA PHE A 248 -8.59 5.60 -5.80
C PHE A 248 -9.63 4.73 -5.09
N ILE A 249 -10.77 5.33 -4.76
CA ILE A 249 -11.95 4.68 -4.19
C ILE A 249 -13.20 5.19 -4.92
N ASP A 250 -14.00 4.27 -5.46
CA ASP A 250 -15.34 4.61 -5.96
C ASP A 250 -16.35 4.60 -4.81
N ARG A 251 -16.89 5.78 -4.47
CA ARG A 251 -17.96 5.95 -3.48
C ARG A 251 -19.32 6.25 -4.13
N THR A 252 -19.42 6.17 -5.46
CA THR A 252 -20.70 6.31 -6.16
C THR A 252 -21.59 5.08 -6.00
N GLY A 253 -20.99 3.91 -5.77
CA GLY A 253 -21.68 2.62 -5.75
C GLY A 253 -22.07 2.11 -7.14
N LEU A 254 -21.63 2.78 -8.22
CA LEU A 254 -21.90 2.39 -9.60
C LEU A 254 -20.86 1.41 -10.17
N GLY A 255 -19.66 1.35 -9.58
CA GLY A 255 -18.59 0.45 -10.01
C GLY A 255 -17.69 1.06 -11.07
N PHE A 256 -17.36 2.35 -10.94
CA PHE A 256 -16.38 3.00 -11.81
C PHE A 256 -14.98 2.42 -11.58
N LEU A 257 -14.28 2.12 -12.67
CA LEU A 257 -12.92 1.60 -12.66
C LEU A 257 -12.00 2.57 -13.39
N PRO A 258 -10.89 3.02 -12.76
CA PRO A 258 -9.90 3.80 -13.47
C PRO A 258 -9.17 2.93 -14.49
N VAL A 259 -8.90 3.52 -15.66
CA VAL A 259 -8.23 2.87 -16.79
C VAL A 259 -7.14 3.76 -17.34
N LYS A 260 -6.14 3.16 -17.97
CA LYS A 260 -5.09 3.84 -18.73
C LYS A 260 -4.76 3.01 -19.96
N ASP A 261 -4.77 3.63 -21.13
CA ASP A 261 -4.47 2.99 -22.42
C ASP A 261 -5.29 1.70 -22.67
N GLY A 262 -6.56 1.72 -22.26
CA GLY A 262 -7.48 0.57 -22.38
C GLY A 262 -7.28 -0.55 -21.36
N LEU A 263 -6.33 -0.40 -20.44
CA LEU A 263 -6.07 -1.35 -19.36
C LEU A 263 -6.62 -0.82 -18.02
N GLN A 264 -7.22 -1.69 -17.23
CA GLN A 264 -7.64 -1.37 -15.87
C GLN A 264 -6.43 -1.34 -14.94
N TYR A 265 -6.52 -0.52 -13.89
CA TYR A 265 -5.60 -0.64 -12.75
C TYR A 265 -5.95 -1.89 -11.91
N PRO A 266 -4.96 -2.53 -11.27
CA PRO A 266 -5.23 -3.67 -10.41
C PRO A 266 -6.02 -3.24 -9.17
N VAL A 267 -7.02 -4.05 -8.82
CA VAL A 267 -7.85 -3.85 -7.62
C VAL A 267 -7.29 -4.71 -6.50
N PHE A 268 -7.04 -4.10 -5.34
CA PHE A 268 -6.53 -4.77 -4.15
C PHE A 268 -7.62 -4.85 -3.05
N ASP A 269 -7.26 -5.42 -1.90
CA ASP A 269 -8.11 -5.59 -0.71
C ASP A 269 -9.10 -4.42 -0.51
N ASN A 270 -10.38 -4.73 -0.24
CA ASN A 270 -11.46 -3.75 -0.03
C ASN A 270 -11.66 -2.74 -1.19
N GLN A 271 -11.44 -3.15 -2.43
CA GLN A 271 -11.66 -2.32 -3.63
C GLN A 271 -10.74 -1.10 -3.75
N ILE A 272 -9.58 -1.12 -3.07
CA ILE A 272 -8.58 -0.06 -3.21
C ILE A 272 -7.88 -0.23 -4.56
N ILE A 273 -7.82 0.85 -5.33
CA ILE A 273 -7.14 0.88 -6.62
C ILE A 273 -5.99 1.88 -6.55
N LEU A 274 -4.76 1.41 -6.78
CA LEU A 274 -3.59 2.30 -6.80
C LEU A 274 -3.43 2.87 -8.20
N LEU A 275 -3.30 4.20 -8.30
CA LEU A 275 -3.19 4.87 -9.60
C LEU A 275 -1.74 4.90 -10.12
N GLY A 276 -1.60 5.24 -11.40
CA GLY A 276 -0.29 5.36 -12.06
C GLY A 276 0.35 6.73 -11.85
N ASP A 277 1.12 7.13 -12.85
CA ASP A 277 1.89 8.38 -12.94
C ASP A 277 1.18 9.62 -12.39
N SER A 278 1.62 10.11 -11.23
CA SER A 278 1.04 11.28 -10.54
C SER A 278 1.39 12.63 -11.17
N THR A 279 2.27 12.66 -12.17
CA THR A 279 2.53 13.89 -12.93
C THR A 279 1.38 14.24 -13.88
N LEU A 280 0.52 13.26 -14.19
CA LEU A 280 -0.68 13.43 -14.98
C LEU A 280 -1.91 13.54 -14.05
N PRO A 281 -2.63 14.67 -14.05
CA PRO A 281 -3.81 14.85 -13.21
C PRO A 281 -5.00 14.05 -13.74
N GLU A 282 -5.16 13.94 -15.06
CA GLU A 282 -6.31 13.29 -15.70
C GLU A 282 -6.34 11.78 -15.44
N VAL A 283 -7.51 11.29 -15.01
CA VAL A 283 -7.82 9.87 -14.85
C VAL A 283 -9.01 9.53 -15.74
N ASN A 284 -8.83 8.53 -16.60
CA ASN A 284 -9.92 7.95 -17.37
C ASN A 284 -10.67 6.94 -16.49
N LEU A 285 -12.00 7.00 -16.48
CA LEU A 285 -12.87 6.11 -15.74
C LEU A 285 -13.76 5.33 -16.70
N LEU A 286 -14.01 4.07 -16.37
CA LEU A 286 -14.87 3.16 -17.11
C LEU A 286 -16.00 2.69 -16.19
N LEU A 287 -17.24 2.86 -16.62
CA LEU A 287 -18.41 2.30 -15.98
C LEU A 287 -18.88 1.07 -16.78
N PRO A 288 -18.83 -0.15 -16.21
CA PRO A 288 -19.52 -1.30 -16.77
C PRO A 288 -21.03 -1.07 -16.68
N TYR A 289 -21.68 -0.80 -17.81
CA TYR A 289 -23.10 -0.51 -17.86
C TYR A 289 -23.88 -1.63 -18.53
N THR A 290 -24.82 -2.21 -17.80
CA THR A 290 -25.86 -3.07 -18.38
C THR A 290 -27.20 -2.37 -18.19
N ALA A 291 -27.88 -2.03 -19.28
CA ALA A 291 -29.18 -1.36 -19.29
C ALA A 291 -30.33 -2.16 -18.57
N ALA A 292 -30.03 -3.31 -17.99
CA ALA A 292 -30.99 -4.21 -17.35
C ALA A 292 -31.35 -3.86 -15.89
N SER A 293 -30.67 -2.91 -15.22
CA SER A 293 -30.97 -2.63 -13.79
C SER A 293 -32.02 -1.52 -13.55
N ALA A 294 -32.62 -0.96 -14.61
CA ALA A 294 -33.60 0.12 -14.48
C ALA A 294 -35.03 -0.31 -14.08
N SER A 295 -35.29 -1.59 -13.77
CA SER A 295 -36.59 -1.98 -13.21
C SER A 295 -36.49 -3.21 -12.30
N SER A 296 -36.70 -3.03 -11.01
CA SER A 296 -37.07 -4.15 -10.13
C SER A 296 -38.52 -4.52 -10.41
N ALA A 297 -38.75 -5.56 -11.22
CA ALA A 297 -39.82 -6.56 -11.06
C ALA A 297 -40.03 -7.37 -12.36
N SER A 298 -39.11 -8.30 -12.66
CA SER A 298 -39.50 -9.66 -13.04
C SER A 298 -38.23 -10.48 -13.25
N GLN A 299 -38.12 -11.57 -12.49
CA GLN A 299 -37.20 -12.64 -12.83
C GLN A 299 -37.62 -13.21 -14.19
N SER A 300 -36.83 -13.00 -15.24
CA SER A 300 -36.86 -13.88 -16.39
C SER A 300 -35.46 -14.05 -16.98
N ARG A 301 -35.23 -15.27 -17.46
CA ARG A 301 -33.93 -15.87 -17.74
C ARG A 301 -33.16 -15.17 -18.86
N ALA A 302 -31.87 -14.97 -18.61
CA ALA A 302 -30.77 -15.11 -19.55
C ALA A 302 -30.98 -14.55 -20.97
N SER A 303 -30.69 -13.26 -21.16
CA SER A 303 -30.12 -12.76 -22.40
C SER A 303 -28.72 -12.24 -22.07
N ARG A 304 -27.69 -12.79 -22.73
CA ARG A 304 -26.32 -12.26 -22.69
C ARG A 304 -26.32 -10.91 -23.42
N GLY A 305 -26.75 -9.86 -22.74
CA GLY A 305 -26.55 -8.49 -23.22
C GLY A 305 -25.06 -8.21 -23.32
N HIS A 306 -24.61 -7.68 -24.46
CA HIS A 306 -23.28 -7.11 -24.57
C HIS A 306 -23.12 -6.03 -23.50
N ALA A 307 -22.12 -6.15 -22.63
CA ALA A 307 -21.79 -5.09 -21.68
C ALA A 307 -21.42 -3.85 -22.49
N SER A 308 -22.22 -2.80 -22.38
CA SER A 308 -21.85 -1.48 -22.87
C SER A 308 -20.96 -0.82 -21.83
N TYR A 309 -19.91 -0.15 -22.27
CA TYR A 309 -19.04 0.60 -21.37
C TYR A 309 -19.23 2.09 -21.62
N VAL A 310 -19.30 2.86 -20.54
CA VAL A 310 -19.22 4.32 -20.61
C VAL A 310 -17.87 4.75 -20.10
N GLN A 311 -17.21 5.62 -20.85
CA GLN A 311 -15.94 6.22 -20.47
C GLN A 311 -16.11 7.72 -20.24
N CYS A 312 -15.48 8.23 -19.19
CA CYS A 312 -15.35 9.65 -18.92
C CYS A 312 -13.96 9.97 -18.37
N SER A 313 -13.53 11.22 -18.49
CA SER A 313 -12.29 11.71 -17.90
C SER A 313 -12.58 12.67 -16.76
N ILE A 314 -11.73 12.67 -15.74
CA ILE A 314 -11.76 13.62 -14.64
C ILE A 314 -10.35 13.86 -14.11
N ASP A 315 -10.04 15.10 -13.80
CA ASP A 315 -8.76 15.46 -13.19
C ASP A 315 -8.76 15.16 -11.70
N VAL A 316 -7.68 14.56 -11.19
CA VAL A 316 -7.43 14.44 -9.76
C VAL A 316 -7.11 15.84 -9.22
N PRO A 317 -7.96 16.42 -8.37
CA PRO A 317 -7.73 17.77 -7.87
C PRO A 317 -6.57 17.81 -6.87
N ALA A 318 -6.10 19.02 -6.59
CA ALA A 318 -5.21 19.27 -5.46
C ALA A 318 -5.83 18.82 -4.12
N LEU A 319 -5.01 18.72 -3.07
CA LEU A 319 -5.46 18.32 -1.74
C LEU A 319 -6.57 19.24 -1.22
N GLY A 320 -7.69 18.64 -0.82
CA GLY A 320 -8.90 19.33 -0.37
C GLY A 320 -9.73 19.98 -1.49
N GLY A 321 -9.33 19.80 -2.75
CA GLY A 321 -10.05 20.32 -3.91
C GLY A 321 -11.06 19.34 -4.50
N PHE A 322 -11.84 19.84 -5.45
CA PHE A 322 -12.88 19.09 -6.16
C PHE A 322 -12.74 19.26 -7.67
N SER A 323 -13.01 18.18 -8.41
CA SER A 323 -13.17 18.19 -9.87
C SER A 323 -14.50 17.56 -10.24
N HIS A 324 -15.05 17.93 -11.39
CA HIS A 324 -16.40 17.52 -11.79
C HIS A 324 -16.37 16.94 -13.20
N THR A 325 -17.19 15.92 -13.46
CA THR A 325 -17.37 15.35 -14.79
C THR A 325 -18.76 14.73 -14.93
N THR A 326 -19.13 14.36 -16.15
CA THR A 326 -20.34 13.57 -16.40
C THR A 326 -20.02 12.30 -17.17
N ALA A 327 -20.74 11.22 -16.85
CA ALA A 327 -20.73 9.98 -17.62
C ALA A 327 -22.12 9.79 -18.23
N ILE A 328 -22.20 9.76 -19.56
CA ILE A 328 -23.47 9.71 -20.30
C ILE A 328 -23.68 8.31 -20.88
N THR A 329 -24.84 7.73 -20.58
CA THR A 329 -25.38 6.51 -21.20
C THR A 329 -26.53 6.87 -22.13
N GLN A 330 -27.13 5.88 -22.79
CA GLN A 330 -28.30 6.11 -23.65
C GLN A 330 -29.54 6.60 -22.89
N ASP A 331 -29.66 6.27 -21.60
CA ASP A 331 -30.86 6.52 -20.80
C ASP A 331 -30.62 7.30 -19.51
N ARG A 332 -29.35 7.62 -19.19
CA ARG A 332 -28.96 8.36 -17.98
C ARG A 332 -27.72 9.21 -18.19
N CYS A 333 -27.62 10.27 -17.39
CA CYS A 333 -26.41 11.06 -17.20
C CYS A 333 -26.02 11.05 -15.71
N PHE A 334 -24.81 10.57 -15.43
CA PHE A 334 -24.25 10.52 -14.08
C PHE A 334 -23.36 11.74 -13.87
N SER A 335 -23.75 12.64 -12.98
CA SER A 335 -22.94 13.76 -12.52
C SER A 335 -22.02 13.32 -11.37
N LEU A 336 -20.72 13.49 -11.57
CA LEU A 336 -19.68 12.92 -10.71
C LEU A 336 -18.76 14.02 -10.20
N CYS A 337 -18.30 13.86 -8.96
CA CYS A 337 -17.31 14.72 -8.34
C CYS A 337 -16.12 13.85 -7.85
N MET A 338 -14.90 14.31 -8.08
CA MET A 338 -13.69 13.71 -7.52
C MET A 338 -13.11 14.63 -6.45
N ASN A 339 -12.82 14.06 -5.29
CA ASN A 339 -12.18 14.75 -4.16
C ASN A 339 -10.85 14.06 -3.84
N THR A 340 -9.86 14.84 -3.42
CA THR A 340 -8.56 14.35 -2.95
C THR A 340 -8.33 14.71 -1.49
N GLU A 341 -8.23 13.71 -0.61
CA GLU A 341 -7.95 13.88 0.82
C GLU A 341 -6.53 13.42 1.18
N LYS A 342 -5.90 14.08 2.14
CA LYS A 342 -4.56 13.71 2.64
C LYS A 342 -4.67 12.52 3.60
N ILE A 343 -3.81 11.50 3.43
CA ILE A 343 -3.64 10.43 4.41
C ILE A 343 -2.69 10.90 5.51
N ASP A 344 -2.97 10.52 6.77
CA ASP A 344 -2.13 10.90 7.91
C ASP A 344 -0.67 10.45 7.68
N PRO A 345 0.33 11.36 7.78
CA PRO A 345 1.75 11.02 7.71
C PRO A 345 2.19 9.88 8.64
N ALA A 346 1.53 9.70 9.79
CA ALA A 346 1.80 8.59 10.69
C ALA A 346 1.46 7.23 10.07
N GLU A 347 0.46 7.17 9.18
CA GLU A 347 0.06 5.97 8.46
C GLU A 347 0.90 5.75 7.19
N THR A 348 1.39 6.82 6.58
CA THR A 348 2.16 6.78 5.32
C THR A 348 3.68 6.80 5.50
N GLY A 349 4.15 6.86 6.76
CA GLY A 349 5.55 6.98 7.10
C GLY A 349 6.19 8.30 6.65
N GLY A 350 5.44 9.40 6.73
CA GLY A 350 5.91 10.74 6.35
C GLY A 350 5.74 11.08 4.87
N VAL A 351 5.45 10.10 4.01
CA VAL A 351 5.28 10.33 2.58
C VAL A 351 3.91 10.92 2.26
N LEU A 352 3.84 11.82 1.29
CA LEU A 352 2.58 12.43 0.88
C LEU A 352 1.72 11.44 0.06
N SER A 353 0.81 10.74 0.72
CA SER A 353 -0.20 9.90 0.07
C SER A 353 -1.59 10.51 0.16
N ARG A 354 -2.43 10.20 -0.82
CA ARG A 354 -3.76 10.78 -0.97
C ARG A 354 -4.82 9.73 -1.27
N VAL A 355 -6.01 9.92 -0.72
CA VAL A 355 -7.21 9.19 -1.13
C VAL A 355 -7.93 10.02 -2.19
N VAL A 356 -8.14 9.44 -3.37
CA VAL A 356 -8.88 10.01 -4.48
C VAL A 356 -10.26 9.36 -4.51
N SER A 357 -11.27 10.06 -4.02
CA SER A 357 -12.64 9.54 -3.92
C SER A 357 -13.50 10.04 -5.06
N LEU A 358 -14.11 9.13 -5.82
CA LEU A 358 -15.18 9.47 -6.76
C LEU A 358 -16.53 9.42 -6.04
N LEU A 359 -17.30 10.49 -6.14
CA LEU A 359 -18.56 10.70 -5.44
C LEU A 359 -19.66 11.08 -6.44
N PRO A 360 -20.94 10.80 -6.13
CA PRO A 360 -22.04 11.49 -6.79
C PRO A 360 -21.92 12.99 -6.51
N GLU A 361 -22.08 13.82 -7.55
CA GLU A 361 -21.98 15.28 -7.37
C GLU A 361 -23.08 15.82 -6.45
N TYR A 362 -24.28 15.23 -6.54
CA TYR A 362 -25.44 15.65 -5.76
C TYR A 362 -26.05 14.47 -5.02
N ILE A 363 -26.43 14.70 -3.76
CA ILE A 363 -27.08 13.72 -2.90
C ILE A 363 -28.29 14.39 -2.25
N ILE A 364 -29.44 13.70 -2.28
CA ILE A 364 -30.63 14.09 -1.54
C ILE A 364 -30.67 13.27 -0.26
N SER A 365 -30.67 13.95 0.89
CA SER A 365 -30.84 13.33 2.20
C SER A 365 -32.22 13.65 2.75
N ASN A 366 -33.04 12.62 2.98
CA ASN A 366 -34.37 12.77 3.53
C ASN A 366 -34.33 12.63 5.06
N PHE A 367 -34.38 13.75 5.77
CA PHE A 367 -34.49 13.80 7.24
C PHE A 367 -35.94 13.92 7.73
N LEU A 368 -36.93 13.72 6.86
CA LEU A 368 -38.35 13.73 7.22
C LEU A 368 -38.79 12.34 7.68
N HIS A 369 -39.91 12.29 8.40
CA HIS A 369 -40.54 11.03 8.82
C HIS A 369 -41.27 10.30 7.68
N ASN A 370 -41.52 10.99 6.56
CA ASN A 370 -42.22 10.45 5.40
C ASN A 370 -41.27 10.30 4.22
N THR A 371 -41.60 9.35 3.33
CA THR A 371 -40.94 9.21 2.04
C THR A 371 -41.06 10.50 1.23
N ILE A 372 -40.02 10.86 0.47
CA ILE A 372 -40.09 11.87 -0.58
C ILE A 372 -39.83 11.22 -1.93
N TYR A 373 -40.44 11.77 -2.96
CA TYR A 373 -40.23 11.36 -4.33
C TYR A 373 -39.58 12.50 -5.10
N TYR A 374 -38.60 12.20 -5.95
CA TYR A 374 -38.02 13.20 -6.86
C TYR A 374 -37.96 12.70 -8.31
N ARG A 375 -37.88 13.63 -9.26
CA ARG A 375 -37.62 13.35 -10.68
C ARG A 375 -36.91 14.54 -11.32
N GLN A 376 -36.20 14.32 -12.43
CA GLN A 376 -35.61 15.42 -13.20
C GLN A 376 -36.70 16.29 -13.81
N TYR A 377 -36.53 17.61 -13.74
CA TYR A 377 -37.45 18.58 -14.33
C TYR A 377 -37.54 18.38 -15.85
N GLY A 378 -38.76 18.46 -16.39
CA GLY A 378 -39.02 18.17 -17.81
C GLY A 378 -39.26 16.69 -18.12
N THR A 379 -39.14 15.79 -17.14
CA THR A 379 -39.47 14.36 -17.33
C THR A 379 -40.88 14.02 -16.85
N GLN A 380 -41.55 13.13 -17.57
CA GLN A 380 -42.77 12.44 -17.12
C GLN A 380 -42.47 11.04 -16.55
N GLY A 381 -41.19 10.71 -16.39
CA GLY A 381 -40.71 9.38 -15.99
C GLY A 381 -41.08 9.00 -14.55
N PRO A 382 -40.74 7.76 -14.15
CA PRO A 382 -41.00 7.26 -12.81
C PRO A 382 -40.28 8.13 -11.78
N ALA A 383 -40.98 8.42 -10.69
CA ALA A 383 -40.38 9.13 -9.57
C ALA A 383 -39.48 8.19 -8.77
N ILE A 384 -38.33 8.69 -8.32
CA ILE A 384 -37.40 7.97 -7.47
C ILE A 384 -37.81 8.20 -6.02
N GLU A 385 -37.91 7.11 -5.27
CA GLU A 385 -38.26 7.11 -3.85
C GLU A 385 -37.04 7.32 -2.96
N VAL A 386 -37.10 8.29 -2.04
CA VAL A 386 -36.10 8.49 -0.99
C VAL A 386 -36.79 8.32 0.37
N LYS A 387 -36.45 7.22 1.05
CA LYS A 387 -37.07 6.82 2.32
C LYS A 387 -36.69 7.74 3.48
N PRO A 388 -37.48 7.78 4.56
CA PRO A 388 -37.13 8.48 5.79
C PRO A 388 -35.73 8.10 6.29
N ASN A 389 -34.96 9.09 6.74
CA ASN A 389 -33.60 8.95 7.27
C ASN A 389 -32.62 8.24 6.31
N SER A 390 -32.77 8.45 5.00
CA SER A 390 -31.90 7.88 3.99
C SER A 390 -31.36 8.94 3.03
N SER A 391 -30.22 8.65 2.43
CA SER A 391 -29.60 9.48 1.39
C SER A 391 -29.62 8.73 0.07
N TYR A 392 -29.84 9.45 -1.02
CA TYR A 392 -29.88 8.89 -2.36
C TYR A 392 -29.09 9.78 -3.34
N PRO A 393 -28.21 9.20 -4.18
CA PRO A 393 -27.46 9.96 -5.18
C PRO A 393 -28.37 10.43 -6.31
N VAL A 394 -28.21 11.69 -6.74
CA VAL A 394 -29.00 12.23 -7.85
C VAL A 394 -28.27 11.96 -9.16
N TYR A 395 -28.94 11.21 -10.03
CA TYR A 395 -28.55 11.01 -11.41
C TYR A 395 -29.68 11.42 -12.33
N TRP A 396 -29.31 11.88 -13.52
CA TRP A 396 -30.21 12.51 -14.47
C TRP A 396 -30.71 11.50 -15.49
N SER A 397 -31.97 11.65 -15.91
CA SER A 397 -32.54 10.83 -16.99
C SER A 397 -32.03 11.27 -18.36
N SER A 398 -31.63 12.53 -18.52
CA SER A 398 -31.01 13.02 -19.74
C SER A 398 -30.02 14.16 -19.45
N ALA A 399 -28.93 14.19 -20.21
CA ALA A 399 -27.98 15.29 -20.22
C ALA A 399 -28.50 16.53 -20.96
N ASP A 400 -29.49 16.37 -21.86
CA ASP A 400 -30.06 17.46 -22.66
C ASP A 400 -31.10 18.27 -21.88
N LEU A 401 -31.58 17.73 -20.76
CA LEU A 401 -32.51 18.41 -19.87
C LEU A 401 -31.76 19.18 -18.79
N PRO A 402 -32.34 20.25 -18.24
CA PRO A 402 -31.73 20.98 -17.13
C PRO A 402 -31.38 20.04 -15.96
N PHE A 403 -30.25 20.30 -15.30
CA PHE A 403 -29.88 19.69 -14.02
C PHE A 403 -30.69 20.35 -12.91
N ALA A 404 -32.00 20.12 -12.99
CA ALA A 404 -32.98 20.56 -12.04
C ALA A 404 -33.89 19.38 -11.71
N PHE A 405 -34.39 19.33 -10.47
CA PHE A 405 -35.31 18.31 -10.01
C PHE A 405 -36.57 18.91 -9.42
N GLN A 406 -37.63 18.11 -9.42
CA GLN A 406 -38.85 18.38 -8.68
C GLN A 406 -39.01 17.33 -7.60
N PHE A 407 -39.60 17.71 -6.47
CA PHE A 407 -39.89 16.80 -5.38
C PHE A 407 -41.37 16.85 -5.02
N ARG A 408 -41.85 15.76 -4.41
CA ARG A 408 -43.19 15.66 -3.80
C ARG A 408 -43.11 14.76 -2.55
N PRO A 409 -43.83 15.08 -1.46
CA PRO A 409 -43.99 14.19 -0.32
C PRO A 409 -44.75 12.92 -0.73
N GLY A 410 -44.35 11.78 -0.16
CA GLY A 410 -44.96 10.47 -0.38
C GLY A 410 -46.14 10.19 0.53
N THR A 411 -47.02 11.18 0.73
CA THR A 411 -48.30 10.98 1.43
C THR A 411 -49.38 10.56 0.44
N THR A 412 -50.38 9.82 0.90
CA THR A 412 -51.33 9.09 0.07
C THR A 412 -52.22 9.95 -0.84
N GLU A 413 -52.39 11.27 -0.63
CA GLU A 413 -53.16 12.14 -1.53
C GLU A 413 -52.66 13.61 -1.50
N GLY A 414 -52.70 14.32 -2.64
CA GLY A 414 -52.93 15.78 -2.68
C GLY A 414 -51.78 16.74 -3.01
N TYR A 415 -50.50 16.36 -2.97
CA TYR A 415 -49.41 17.33 -3.20
C TYR A 415 -48.99 17.45 -4.66
N ALA A 416 -48.98 18.69 -5.16
CA ALA A 416 -48.38 19.01 -6.46
C ALA A 416 -46.86 18.82 -6.42
N TRP A 417 -46.27 18.50 -7.58
CA TRP A 417 -44.83 18.57 -7.77
C TRP A 417 -44.33 19.98 -7.51
N SER A 418 -43.20 20.12 -6.81
CA SER A 418 -42.56 21.42 -6.64
C SER A 418 -42.26 22.14 -7.96
N GLY A 419 -42.01 23.45 -7.87
CA GLY A 419 -41.25 24.14 -8.93
C GLY A 419 -39.86 23.50 -9.14
N PRO A 420 -39.19 23.78 -10.26
CA PRO A 420 -37.84 23.28 -10.51
C PRO A 420 -36.86 23.79 -9.46
N ILE A 421 -36.12 22.88 -8.83
CA ILE A 421 -34.94 23.21 -8.03
C ILE A 421 -33.71 22.94 -8.89
N ILE A 422 -32.92 23.97 -9.15
CA ILE A 422 -31.65 23.82 -9.87
C ILE A 422 -30.64 23.16 -8.93
N ALA A 423 -29.96 22.11 -9.39
CA ALA A 423 -28.84 21.54 -8.66
C ALA A 423 -27.64 22.46 -8.82
N SER A 424 -27.33 23.20 -7.76
CA SER A 424 -26.19 24.11 -7.70
C SER A 424 -25.75 24.31 -6.24
N GLU A 425 -24.59 24.91 -6.06
CA GLU A 425 -24.08 25.28 -4.74
C GLU A 425 -25.03 26.25 -4.00
N GLU A 426 -25.70 27.16 -4.73
CA GLU A 426 -26.68 28.09 -4.15
C GLU A 426 -27.85 27.38 -3.47
N PHE A 427 -28.20 26.19 -3.96
CA PHE A 427 -29.26 25.33 -3.42
C PHE A 427 -28.70 24.12 -2.66
N ALA A 428 -27.40 24.12 -2.35
CA ALA A 428 -26.80 23.13 -1.47
C ALA A 428 -27.16 23.43 0.00
N GLY A 429 -27.14 22.39 0.85
CA GLY A 429 -27.48 22.50 2.27
C GLY A 429 -28.98 22.40 2.56
N GLN A 430 -29.38 22.85 3.76
CA GLN A 430 -30.76 22.74 4.22
C GLN A 430 -31.62 23.84 3.60
N ASN A 431 -32.48 23.44 2.67
CA ASN A 431 -33.42 24.33 2.00
C ASN A 431 -34.85 24.09 2.48
N TRP A 432 -35.63 25.17 2.57
CA TRP A 432 -37.04 25.12 2.96
C TRP A 432 -37.89 25.40 1.73
N LEU A 433 -38.83 24.51 1.44
CA LEU A 433 -39.69 24.64 0.27
C LEU A 433 -41.15 24.50 0.69
N VAL A 434 -41.98 25.41 0.21
CA VAL A 434 -43.42 25.39 0.43
C VAL A 434 -44.08 24.72 -0.76
N LEU A 435 -44.85 23.66 -0.50
CA LEU A 435 -45.59 22.94 -1.52
C LEU A 435 -47.08 23.22 -1.42
N TYR A 436 -47.70 23.40 -2.58
CA TYR A 436 -49.14 23.54 -2.68
C TYR A 436 -49.80 22.17 -2.44
N ASN A 437 -50.67 22.11 -1.45
CA ASN A 437 -51.56 20.98 -1.23
C ASN A 437 -52.82 21.20 -2.07
N GLY A 438 -52.82 20.67 -3.29
CA GLY A 438 -53.94 20.75 -4.21
C GLY A 438 -53.76 19.79 -5.38
N ILE A 439 -54.87 19.22 -5.83
CA ILE A 439 -54.96 18.06 -6.75
C ILE A 439 -54.61 18.42 -8.21
N SER A 440 -53.89 19.52 -8.47
CA SER A 440 -53.51 19.94 -9.82
C SER A 440 -52.03 19.67 -10.12
N ASN A 441 -51.75 19.16 -11.32
CA ASN A 441 -50.40 18.95 -11.87
C ASN A 441 -49.59 20.25 -12.12
N SER A 442 -49.99 21.38 -11.52
CA SER A 442 -49.39 22.69 -11.72
C SER A 442 -48.28 22.95 -10.70
N THR A 443 -47.11 23.36 -11.17
CA THR A 443 -45.96 23.77 -10.35
C THR A 443 -46.28 24.94 -9.42
N PRO A 444 -46.07 24.82 -8.09
CA PRO A 444 -46.09 25.95 -7.16
C PRO A 444 -44.94 26.92 -7.45
N GLY A 445 -45.19 28.22 -7.30
CA GLY A 445 -44.17 29.26 -7.41
C GLY A 445 -43.18 29.21 -6.24
N ILE A 446 -41.89 29.45 -6.52
CA ILE A 446 -40.84 29.56 -5.51
C ILE A 446 -41.03 30.86 -4.73
N SER A 447 -41.37 30.79 -3.44
CA SER A 447 -41.37 31.96 -2.55
C SER A 447 -40.01 32.10 -1.86
N ARG A 448 -39.20 33.05 -2.31
CA ARG A 448 -38.02 33.52 -1.55
C ARG A 448 -38.50 34.36 -0.36
N HIS A 449 -38.36 33.87 0.85
CA HIS A 449 -38.33 34.73 2.04
C HIS A 449 -36.88 35.11 2.34
N THR A 450 -36.48 36.30 1.90
CA THR A 450 -35.29 36.98 2.41
C THR A 450 -35.50 37.26 3.89
N ARG A 451 -34.58 36.76 4.73
CA ARG A 451 -34.53 37.07 6.16
C ARG A 451 -34.40 38.58 6.30
N ALA A 452 -35.41 39.22 6.86
CA ALA A 452 -35.32 40.61 7.27
C ALA A 452 -34.15 40.74 8.25
N SER A 453 -33.16 41.54 7.89
CA SER A 453 -32.14 42.01 8.82
C SER A 453 -32.85 42.75 9.94
N ASN A 454 -32.75 42.24 11.17
CA ASN A 454 -33.14 43.00 12.34
C ASN A 454 -32.25 44.24 12.42
N SER A 455 -32.86 45.39 12.18
CA SER A 455 -32.43 46.68 12.70
C SER A 455 -32.67 46.72 14.21
N SER A 456 -31.62 46.88 14.98
CA SER A 456 -31.67 47.61 16.25
C SER A 456 -30.26 48.06 16.64
N SER A 457 -30.02 49.36 16.44
CA SER A 457 -29.37 50.20 17.44
C SER A 457 -30.10 50.09 18.78
#